data_AF-A0A7S3SHY3-F1
#
_entry.id   AF-A0A7S3SHY3-F1
#
_cell.length_a   1.000
_cell.length_b   1.000
_cell.length_c   1.000
_cell.angle_alpha   90.00
_cell.angle_beta   90.00
_cell.angle_gamma   90.00
#
_symmetry.space_group_name_H-M   'P 1'
#
loop_
_entity.id
_entity.type
_entity.pdbx_description
1 polymer ?
#
loop_
_entity_poly.entity_id
_entity_poly.type
_entity_poly.pdbx_seq_one_letter_code
_entity_poly.pdbx_strand_id
1 'polypeptide(L)'
;GGEGGGSGGGSGAPPPWTCRKCAEASAEAPPEAPREADKLSECSLSRELQEGVKAGLAEAGAVCEEVAVRVVSSVKLTAKAKEEMVQREWSCGEAYPSQFPYTSRCIVALQRVEGHDVMVFMMYTQEYGAHCPQPNTRRVYISYVDSVRYFRSTPDGHRSTAYRSLLTSYFASCRRRGFEHVHVWVEPPRAGDEYIFYARPPEERRPMKREKLRSWYVKVLEASKEQGVVARFGSMVEEFRHIKSARQIPLFKGDQWELTLPEILKGDEPAPAAAEDDEDDTFRRPKLLSTARGRSGESTGSRSSPRARGGEASPAAAAPAGTDGRPQRLRGLALNKFAAGAASEDLVSKVHKQMRRLQGHFLVATLAPLSAEEGRAAAAGAEGDAEPEISHELVNTRQSLLHHCMSHALQFSSLRYAQYSTMMIVHEMLHPSSSSGTHYCLPGCKRGRVDDGSLMVACDVCDNWLHLGCLPPAQQPSTDDSFVCPLCVEAKADVYLQSEDMAMLSDALAGR
;
A
#
# COMPACT_ATOMS: atom_id res chain seq x y z
N GLY A 1 -25.95 -29.13 53.65
CA GLY A 1 -26.29 -27.92 52.89
C GLY A 1 -25.55 -26.76 53.51
N GLY A 2 -24.86 -25.90 52.77
CA GLY A 2 -24.48 -25.93 51.37
C GLY A 2 -23.09 -25.31 51.23
N GLU A 3 -22.25 -25.92 50.39
CA GLU A 3 -21.00 -25.31 49.95
C GLU A 3 -21.36 -24.24 48.90
N GLY A 4 -21.21 -22.98 49.30
CA GLY A 4 -21.31 -21.85 48.39
C GLY A 4 -20.02 -21.74 47.58
N GLY A 5 -20.05 -22.24 46.35
CA GLY A 5 -19.03 -21.96 45.34
C GLY A 5 -19.01 -20.46 45.02
N GLY A 6 -18.01 -19.76 45.55
CA GLY A 6 -17.62 -18.44 45.07
C GLY A 6 -16.60 -18.60 43.95
N SER A 7 -17.07 -18.62 42.70
CA SER A 7 -16.22 -18.44 41.53
C SER A 7 -15.64 -17.02 41.55
N GLY A 8 -14.46 -16.88 42.14
CA GLY A 8 -13.66 -15.66 42.06
C GLY A 8 -13.21 -15.44 40.63
N GLY A 9 -13.93 -14.59 39.90
CA GLY A 9 -13.45 -13.99 38.66
C GLY A 9 -12.25 -13.09 38.97
N GLY A 10 -11.08 -13.69 39.08
CA GLY A 10 -9.83 -12.96 39.24
C GLY A 10 -9.44 -12.31 37.92
N SER A 11 -9.56 -10.99 37.84
CA SER A 11 -8.81 -10.15 36.91
C SER A 11 -7.32 -10.24 37.27
N GLY A 12 -6.69 -11.36 36.95
CA GLY A 12 -5.28 -11.60 37.20
C GLY A 12 -4.44 -10.74 36.27
N ALA A 13 -3.71 -9.78 36.82
CA ALA A 13 -2.64 -9.10 36.09
C ALA A 13 -1.67 -10.15 35.53
N PRO A 14 -1.15 -9.96 34.30
CA PRO A 14 -0.21 -10.92 33.73
C PRO A 14 1.00 -11.08 34.66
N PRO A 15 1.52 -12.30 34.82
CA PRO A 15 2.66 -12.54 35.70
C PRO A 15 3.86 -11.68 35.30
N PRO A 16 4.70 -11.25 36.25
CA PRO A 16 5.88 -10.45 35.96
C PRO A 16 6.84 -11.21 35.04
N TRP A 17 7.46 -10.49 34.12
CA TRP A 17 8.44 -11.08 33.22
C TRP A 17 9.62 -11.67 34.00
N THR A 18 9.97 -12.92 33.68
CA THR A 18 11.11 -13.62 34.27
C THR A 18 12.16 -13.88 33.19
N CYS A 19 13.41 -13.48 33.45
CA CYS A 19 14.48 -13.72 32.49
C CYS A 19 14.82 -15.21 32.40
N ARG A 20 15.35 -15.64 31.24
CA ARG A 20 15.69 -17.04 30.98
C ARG A 20 16.59 -17.66 32.06
N LYS A 21 17.61 -16.93 32.53
CA LYS A 21 18.51 -17.41 33.60
C LYS A 21 17.77 -17.63 34.91
N CYS A 22 16.80 -16.79 35.25
CA CYS A 22 16.00 -16.94 36.45
C CYS A 22 15.01 -18.11 36.35
N ALA A 23 14.40 -18.32 35.17
CA ALA A 23 13.52 -19.47 34.92
C ALA A 23 14.30 -20.80 34.93
N GLU A 24 15.48 -20.82 34.32
CA GLU A 24 16.38 -22.00 34.37
C GLU A 24 16.82 -22.29 35.82
N ALA A 25 17.06 -21.25 36.62
CA ALA A 25 17.42 -21.40 38.03
C ALA A 25 16.26 -21.87 38.92
N SER A 26 15.00 -21.59 38.55
CA SER A 26 13.82 -22.10 39.27
C SER A 26 13.44 -23.54 38.89
N ALA A 27 14.17 -24.17 37.96
CA ALA A 27 13.86 -25.49 37.38
C ALA A 27 12.47 -25.59 36.73
N GLU A 28 11.80 -24.46 36.49
CA GLU A 28 10.58 -24.39 35.70
C GLU A 28 10.96 -24.05 34.26
N ALA A 29 10.83 -25.03 33.36
CA ALA A 29 10.90 -24.74 31.95
C ALA A 29 9.75 -23.79 31.58
N PRO A 30 10.02 -22.59 31.04
CA PRO A 30 8.94 -21.70 30.64
C PRO A 30 8.09 -22.42 29.57
N PRO A 31 6.74 -22.36 29.68
CA PRO A 31 5.88 -22.98 28.68
C PRO A 31 6.17 -22.41 27.30
N GLU A 32 6.13 -23.26 26.28
CA GLU A 32 6.33 -22.82 24.90
C GLU A 32 5.23 -21.82 24.54
N ALA A 33 5.64 -20.60 24.14
CA ALA A 33 4.69 -19.56 23.81
C ALA A 33 3.87 -19.96 22.56
N PRO A 34 2.54 -19.77 22.59
CA PRO A 34 1.70 -20.01 21.42
C PRO A 34 2.17 -19.14 20.26
N ARG A 35 1.98 -19.63 19.03
CA ARG A 35 2.34 -18.88 17.82
C ARG A 35 1.54 -17.59 17.77
N GLU A 36 2.18 -16.51 17.31
CA GLU A 36 1.47 -15.28 16.98
C GLU A 36 0.49 -15.52 15.83
N ALA A 37 0.87 -16.37 14.87
CA ALA A 37 0.01 -16.73 13.75
C ALA A 37 -1.30 -17.43 14.14
N ASP A 38 -1.30 -18.20 15.23
CA ASP A 38 -2.48 -18.96 15.71
C ASP A 38 -3.50 -18.06 16.40
N LYS A 39 -3.09 -16.86 16.84
CA LYS A 39 -3.98 -15.87 17.44
C LYS A 39 -4.81 -15.12 16.39
N LEU A 40 -4.34 -15.10 15.14
CA LEU A 40 -5.02 -14.42 14.03
C LEU A 40 -6.11 -15.31 13.45
N SER A 41 -7.24 -14.69 13.07
CA SER A 41 -8.35 -15.40 12.43
C SER A 41 -7.92 -16.02 11.10
N GLU A 42 -8.46 -17.20 10.79
CA GLU A 42 -8.18 -17.93 9.58
C GLU A 42 -9.43 -18.08 8.72
N CYS A 43 -9.34 -17.72 7.44
CA CYS A 43 -10.38 -17.94 6.43
C CYS A 43 -9.97 -19.02 5.42
N SER A 44 -10.88 -19.42 4.54
CA SER A 44 -10.59 -20.40 3.49
C SER A 44 -9.42 -20.01 2.60
N LEU A 45 -9.34 -18.75 2.15
CA LEU A 45 -8.18 -18.29 1.39
C LEU A 45 -6.88 -18.44 2.19
N SER A 46 -6.90 -18.18 3.50
CA SER A 46 -5.71 -18.36 4.34
C SER A 46 -5.22 -19.80 4.32
N ARG A 47 -6.14 -20.77 4.46
CA ARG A 47 -5.84 -22.22 4.42
C ARG A 47 -5.32 -22.64 3.05
N GLU A 48 -6.01 -22.26 1.98
CA GLU A 48 -5.63 -22.60 0.61
C GLU A 48 -4.20 -22.14 0.28
N LEU A 49 -3.84 -20.92 0.69
CA LEU A 49 -2.50 -20.39 0.46
C LEU A 49 -1.46 -21.09 1.33
N GLN A 50 -1.77 -21.37 2.60
CA GLN A 50 -0.88 -22.10 3.50
C GLN A 50 -0.59 -23.51 3.00
N GLU A 51 -1.61 -24.25 2.57
CA GLU A 51 -1.47 -25.58 1.98
C GLU A 51 -0.63 -25.55 0.71
N GLY A 52 -0.86 -24.57 -0.17
CA GLY A 52 -0.07 -24.41 -1.39
C GLY A 52 1.40 -24.08 -1.14
N VAL A 53 1.70 -23.25 -0.13
CA VAL A 53 3.08 -23.00 0.31
C VAL A 53 3.72 -24.27 0.85
N LYS A 54 3.01 -25.02 1.71
CA LYS A 54 3.48 -26.29 2.26
C LYS A 54 3.78 -27.30 1.16
N ALA A 55 2.87 -27.47 0.20
CA ALA A 55 3.03 -28.39 -0.92
C ALA A 55 4.26 -28.03 -1.78
N GLY A 56 4.41 -26.75 -2.15
CA GLY A 56 5.54 -26.32 -2.98
C GLY A 56 6.90 -26.38 -2.28
N LEU A 57 6.94 -26.20 -0.94
CA LEU A 57 8.14 -26.43 -0.16
C LEU A 57 8.49 -27.92 -0.07
N ALA A 58 7.50 -28.79 0.15
CA ALA A 58 7.67 -30.23 0.20
C ALA A 58 8.17 -30.79 -1.16
N GLU A 59 7.57 -30.36 -2.27
CA GLU A 59 7.99 -30.74 -3.63
C GLU A 59 9.46 -30.35 -3.91
N ALA A 60 9.89 -29.20 -3.39
CA ALA A 60 11.27 -28.76 -3.50
C ALA A 60 12.23 -29.43 -2.51
N GLY A 61 11.76 -30.37 -1.68
CA GLY A 61 12.55 -31.06 -0.67
C GLY A 61 12.99 -30.18 0.51
N ALA A 62 12.30 -29.06 0.73
CA ALA A 62 12.61 -28.13 1.83
C ALA A 62 11.97 -28.60 3.13
N VAL A 63 12.77 -28.71 4.18
CA VAL A 63 12.31 -28.97 5.55
C VAL A 63 12.37 -27.66 6.33
N CYS A 64 11.25 -27.21 6.87
CA CYS A 64 11.18 -26.00 7.70
C CYS A 64 9.99 -26.03 8.65
N GLU A 65 10.01 -25.12 9.63
CA GLU A 65 8.82 -24.77 10.40
C GLU A 65 7.68 -24.35 9.48
N GLU A 66 6.45 -24.68 9.87
CA GLU A 66 5.27 -24.37 9.07
C GLU A 66 5.16 -22.87 8.81
N VAL A 67 4.90 -22.52 7.55
CA VAL A 67 4.62 -21.14 7.15
C VAL A 67 3.13 -20.91 7.27
N ALA A 68 2.71 -20.21 8.33
CA ALA A 68 1.32 -19.84 8.49
C ALA A 68 0.97 -18.68 7.56
N VAL A 69 -0.15 -18.77 6.83
CA VAL A 69 -0.64 -17.69 5.97
C VAL A 69 -1.96 -17.17 6.52
N ARG A 70 -2.11 -15.84 6.62
CA ARG A 70 -3.31 -15.19 7.16
C ARG A 70 -3.74 -14.04 6.27
N VAL A 71 -5.04 -13.99 5.94
CA VAL A 71 -5.70 -12.78 5.45
C VAL A 71 -6.01 -11.91 6.66
N VAL A 72 -5.26 -10.81 6.82
CA VAL A 72 -5.39 -9.89 7.96
C VAL A 72 -6.16 -8.62 7.62
N SER A 73 -6.51 -8.43 6.35
CA SER A 73 -7.47 -7.41 5.95
C SER A 73 -8.16 -7.86 4.67
N SER A 74 -9.46 -7.63 4.59
CA SER A 74 -10.35 -7.86 3.46
C SER A 74 -11.50 -6.85 3.56
N VAL A 75 -11.29 -5.66 3.00
CA VAL A 75 -12.20 -4.51 3.11
C VAL A 75 -12.73 -4.10 1.75
N LYS A 76 -14.04 -3.79 1.66
CA LYS A 76 -14.66 -3.31 0.43
C LYS A 76 -14.41 -1.81 0.26
N LEU A 77 -13.87 -1.41 -0.87
CA LEU A 77 -13.55 -0.02 -1.21
C LEU A 77 -14.08 0.33 -2.60
N THR A 78 -14.12 1.63 -2.89
CA THR A 78 -14.50 2.14 -4.20
C THR A 78 -13.45 3.10 -4.73
N ALA A 79 -12.97 2.86 -5.95
CA ALA A 79 -12.09 3.79 -6.65
C ALA A 79 -12.94 4.75 -7.49
N LYS A 80 -12.72 6.07 -7.32
CA LYS A 80 -13.32 7.09 -8.19
C LYS A 80 -12.55 7.14 -9.51
N ALA A 81 -13.28 7.20 -10.62
CA ALA A 81 -12.70 7.43 -11.94
C ALA A 81 -12.08 8.83 -12.02
N LYS A 82 -11.11 9.00 -12.91
CA LYS A 82 -10.53 10.31 -13.23
C LYS A 82 -11.53 11.13 -14.04
N GLU A 83 -11.64 12.42 -13.74
CA GLU A 83 -12.63 13.32 -14.36
C GLU A 83 -12.48 13.34 -15.89
N GLU A 84 -11.24 13.31 -16.39
CA GLU A 84 -10.91 13.28 -17.81
C GLU A 84 -11.47 12.05 -18.53
N MET A 85 -11.62 10.93 -17.82
CA MET A 85 -12.22 9.71 -18.38
C MET A 85 -13.74 9.81 -18.43
N VAL A 86 -14.35 10.43 -17.42
CA VAL A 86 -15.81 10.53 -17.25
C VAL A 86 -16.42 11.59 -18.16
N GLN A 87 -15.77 12.75 -18.28
CA GLN A 87 -16.25 13.88 -19.07
C GLN A 87 -16.06 13.68 -20.58
N ARG A 88 -15.16 12.78 -20.99
CA ARG A 88 -14.88 12.53 -22.40
C ARG A 88 -16.01 11.78 -23.08
N GLU A 89 -16.40 12.27 -24.24
CA GLU A 89 -17.26 11.54 -25.18
C GLU A 89 -16.44 10.45 -25.90
N TRP A 90 -16.77 9.19 -25.61
CA TRP A 90 -16.07 8.05 -26.19
C TRP A 90 -16.67 7.63 -27.54
N SER A 91 -15.81 7.20 -28.47
CA SER A 91 -16.19 6.79 -29.83
C SER A 91 -17.21 5.65 -29.91
N CYS A 92 -17.39 4.90 -28.83
CA CYS A 92 -18.41 3.85 -28.70
C CYS A 92 -19.81 4.37 -28.30
N GLY A 93 -19.97 5.66 -28.01
CA GLY A 93 -21.24 6.27 -27.58
C GLY A 93 -21.65 6.01 -26.12
N GLU A 94 -20.95 5.11 -25.43
CA GLU A 94 -21.19 4.82 -24.01
C GLU A 94 -20.39 5.74 -23.07
N ALA A 95 -21.04 6.18 -21.98
CA ALA A 95 -20.40 6.90 -20.89
C ALA A 95 -19.39 6.01 -20.13
N TYR A 96 -18.35 6.64 -19.59
CA TYR A 96 -17.39 5.96 -18.73
C TYR A 96 -17.93 5.86 -17.29
N PRO A 97 -17.81 4.70 -16.61
CA PRO A 97 -18.24 4.58 -15.22
C PRO A 97 -17.50 5.55 -14.29
N SER A 98 -18.22 6.16 -13.35
CA SER A 98 -17.64 7.11 -12.38
C SER A 98 -16.94 6.42 -11.21
N GLN A 99 -17.23 5.14 -10.95
CA GLN A 99 -16.77 4.41 -9.79
C GLN A 99 -16.52 2.93 -10.10
N PHE A 100 -15.51 2.37 -9.45
CA PHE A 100 -15.12 0.97 -9.57
C PHE A 100 -15.00 0.35 -8.18
N PRO A 101 -16.00 -0.44 -7.72
CA PRO A 101 -15.91 -1.16 -6.45
C PRO A 101 -14.88 -2.29 -6.54
N TYR A 102 -14.15 -2.51 -5.45
CA TYR A 102 -13.15 -3.57 -5.32
C TYR A 102 -12.97 -3.98 -3.86
N THR A 103 -12.45 -5.18 -3.63
CA THR A 103 -12.01 -5.62 -2.30
C THR A 103 -10.50 -5.42 -2.18
N SER A 104 -10.07 -4.65 -1.19
CA SER A 104 -8.67 -4.52 -0.81
C SER A 104 -8.31 -5.61 0.18
N ARG A 105 -7.23 -6.36 -0.07
CA ARG A 105 -6.79 -7.42 0.85
C ARG A 105 -5.34 -7.27 1.25
N CYS A 106 -5.06 -7.59 2.51
CA CYS A 106 -3.71 -7.76 3.06
C CYS A 106 -3.51 -9.22 3.48
N ILE A 107 -2.50 -9.86 2.90
CA ILE A 107 -2.12 -11.25 3.18
C ILE A 107 -0.71 -11.27 3.74
N VAL A 108 -0.51 -11.95 4.87
CA VAL A 108 0.77 -12.08 5.55
C VAL A 108 1.16 -13.56 5.67
N ALA A 109 2.46 -13.84 5.55
CA ALA A 109 3.03 -15.15 5.87
C ALA A 109 3.98 -15.02 7.06
N LEU A 110 3.82 -15.89 8.05
CA LEU A 110 4.60 -15.96 9.26
C LEU A 110 5.34 -17.30 9.35
N GLN A 111 6.58 -17.28 9.81
CA GLN A 111 7.34 -18.50 10.10
C GLN A 111 7.95 -18.40 11.49
N ARG A 112 7.89 -19.51 12.25
CA ARG A 112 8.60 -19.64 13.51
C ARG A 112 10.10 -19.77 13.24
N VAL A 113 10.89 -18.84 13.79
CA VAL A 113 12.36 -18.83 13.68
C VAL A 113 12.92 -18.59 15.06
N GLU A 114 13.77 -19.51 15.54
CA GLU A 114 14.38 -19.45 16.89
C GLU A 114 13.34 -19.29 18.01
N GLY A 115 12.22 -20.03 17.90
CA GLY A 115 11.15 -20.05 18.92
C GLY A 115 10.12 -18.91 18.82
N HIS A 116 10.30 -17.95 17.91
CA HIS A 116 9.38 -16.80 17.75
C HIS A 116 8.90 -16.65 16.31
N ASP A 117 7.64 -16.25 16.13
CA ASP A 117 7.12 -15.96 14.79
C ASP A 117 7.72 -14.67 14.21
N VAL A 118 7.96 -14.71 12.90
CA VAL A 118 8.41 -13.56 12.11
C VAL A 118 7.52 -13.42 10.89
N MET A 119 6.97 -12.24 10.65
CA MET A 119 6.36 -11.90 9.36
C MET A 119 7.44 -11.88 8.28
N VAL A 120 7.44 -12.89 7.42
CA VAL A 120 8.48 -13.08 6.38
C VAL A 120 8.08 -12.48 5.03
N PHE A 121 6.76 -12.37 4.79
CA PHE A 121 6.18 -11.90 3.54
C PHE A 121 4.85 -11.20 3.80
N MET A 122 4.56 -10.15 3.05
CA MET A 122 3.25 -9.50 3.05
C MET A 122 2.91 -8.99 1.64
N MET A 123 1.63 -9.08 1.27
CA MET A 123 1.13 -8.53 0.00
C MET A 123 -0.22 -7.84 0.14
N TYR A 124 -0.39 -6.78 -0.65
CA TYR A 124 -1.64 -6.04 -0.82
C TYR A 124 -2.20 -6.25 -2.22
N THR A 125 -3.50 -6.52 -2.31
CA THR A 125 -4.19 -6.75 -3.59
C THR A 125 -5.49 -5.95 -3.69
N GLN A 126 -5.90 -5.65 -4.92
CA GLN A 126 -7.19 -5.05 -5.26
C GLN A 126 -7.95 -6.02 -6.15
N GLU A 127 -9.11 -6.48 -5.71
CA GLU A 127 -9.91 -7.50 -6.38
C GLU A 127 -11.21 -6.88 -6.91
N TYR A 128 -11.30 -6.70 -8.23
CA TYR A 128 -12.46 -6.13 -8.92
C TYR A 128 -13.36 -7.27 -9.42
N GLY A 129 -14.45 -7.52 -8.69
CA GLY A 129 -15.32 -8.67 -8.91
C GLY A 129 -16.24 -8.58 -10.15
N ALA A 130 -17.19 -9.50 -10.24
CA ALA A 130 -18.14 -9.61 -11.36
C ALA A 130 -19.10 -8.40 -11.47
N HIS A 131 -19.41 -7.74 -10.35
CA HIS A 131 -20.26 -6.55 -10.30
C HIS A 131 -19.51 -5.24 -10.55
N CYS A 132 -18.18 -5.28 -10.66
CA CYS A 132 -17.40 -4.11 -11.05
C CYS A 132 -17.62 -3.82 -12.54
N PRO A 133 -17.87 -2.56 -12.96
CA PRO A 133 -18.07 -2.26 -14.36
C PRO A 133 -16.77 -2.38 -15.17
N GLN A 134 -16.92 -2.56 -16.48
CA GLN A 134 -15.80 -2.56 -17.41
C GLN A 134 -15.09 -1.20 -17.39
N PRO A 135 -13.75 -1.14 -17.55
CA PRO A 135 -12.83 -2.21 -17.94
C PRO A 135 -12.27 -3.09 -16.81
N ASN A 136 -12.67 -2.86 -15.55
CA ASN A 136 -12.05 -3.49 -14.38
C ASN A 136 -12.70 -4.83 -13.97
N THR A 137 -13.85 -5.19 -14.54
CA THR A 137 -14.59 -6.43 -14.24
C THR A 137 -13.70 -7.67 -14.22
N ARG A 138 -13.79 -8.48 -13.15
CA ARG A 138 -13.05 -9.76 -12.99
C ARG A 138 -11.53 -9.63 -13.11
N ARG A 139 -10.95 -8.53 -12.60
CA ARG A 139 -9.50 -8.30 -12.59
C ARG A 139 -8.96 -8.19 -11.17
N VAL A 140 -7.78 -8.73 -10.96
CA VAL A 140 -7.00 -8.57 -9.73
C VAL A 140 -5.76 -7.74 -10.03
N TYR A 141 -5.43 -6.82 -9.15
CA TYR A 141 -4.21 -6.02 -9.22
C TYR A 141 -3.37 -6.22 -7.96
N ILE A 142 -2.14 -6.70 -8.11
CA ILE A 142 -1.20 -6.81 -6.99
C ILE A 142 -0.60 -5.43 -6.74
N SER A 143 -1.03 -4.79 -5.65
CA SER A 143 -0.63 -3.42 -5.31
C SER A 143 0.79 -3.37 -4.78
N TYR A 144 1.09 -4.22 -3.79
CA TYR A 144 2.40 -4.26 -3.15
C TYR A 144 2.75 -5.68 -2.76
N VAL A 145 4.03 -6.03 -2.90
CA VAL A 145 4.62 -7.26 -2.37
C VAL A 145 5.93 -6.87 -1.71
N ASP A 146 6.13 -7.31 -0.48
CA ASP A 146 7.39 -7.11 0.22
C ASP A 146 7.74 -8.34 1.05
N SER A 147 9.03 -8.47 1.39
CA SER A 147 9.52 -9.58 2.21
C SER A 147 10.79 -9.20 2.95
N VAL A 148 11.07 -9.95 4.00
CA VAL A 148 12.32 -9.86 4.79
C VAL A 148 13.14 -11.14 4.63
N ARG A 149 14.44 -11.06 4.94
CA ARG A 149 15.36 -12.18 4.67
C ARG A 149 15.24 -13.38 5.60
N TYR A 150 14.50 -13.27 6.69
CA TYR A 150 14.57 -14.16 7.86
C TYR A 150 13.94 -15.54 7.69
N PHE A 151 13.35 -15.84 6.54
CA PHE A 151 12.86 -17.18 6.21
C PHE A 151 13.98 -18.22 6.36
N ARG A 152 13.67 -19.34 7.04
CA ARG A 152 14.58 -20.46 7.28
C ARG A 152 14.05 -21.75 6.66
N SER A 153 14.94 -22.51 6.05
CA SER A 153 14.67 -23.85 5.56
C SER A 153 15.95 -24.67 5.56
N THR A 154 15.81 -25.98 5.50
CA THR A 154 16.90 -26.92 5.27
C THR A 154 16.61 -27.73 4.01
N PRO A 155 17.43 -27.64 2.95
CA PRO A 155 18.57 -26.73 2.78
C PRO A 155 18.17 -25.24 2.77
N ASP A 156 19.14 -24.34 2.89
CA ASP A 156 18.90 -22.90 2.72
C ASP A 156 18.51 -22.58 1.26
N GLY A 157 17.80 -21.46 1.06
CA GLY A 157 17.51 -20.92 -0.28
C GLY A 157 16.09 -21.14 -0.80
N HIS A 158 15.20 -21.77 -0.03
CA HIS A 158 13.82 -22.04 -0.46
C HIS A 158 12.84 -20.88 -0.21
N ARG A 159 13.32 -19.72 0.27
CA ARG A 159 12.50 -18.50 0.45
C ARG A 159 11.74 -18.12 -0.82
N SER A 160 12.43 -18.08 -1.96
CA SER A 160 11.79 -17.79 -3.24
C SER A 160 10.84 -18.90 -3.71
N THR A 161 11.02 -20.14 -3.26
CA THR A 161 10.06 -21.22 -3.51
C THR A 161 8.77 -20.96 -2.74
N ALA A 162 8.85 -20.72 -1.43
CA ALA A 162 7.67 -20.39 -0.60
C ALA A 162 6.84 -19.25 -1.21
N TYR A 163 7.48 -18.15 -1.59
CA TYR A 163 6.77 -16.97 -2.11
C TYR A 163 6.18 -17.20 -3.52
N ARG A 164 6.85 -18.00 -4.37
CA ARG A 164 6.29 -18.41 -5.66
C ARG A 164 5.08 -19.31 -5.49
N SER A 165 5.14 -20.26 -4.56
CA SER A 165 4.02 -21.15 -4.23
C SER A 165 2.84 -20.38 -3.65
N LEU A 166 3.08 -19.37 -2.79
CA LEU A 166 2.04 -18.48 -2.28
C LEU A 166 1.31 -17.75 -3.41
N LEU A 167 2.04 -17.08 -4.31
CA LEU A 167 1.43 -16.36 -5.42
C LEU A 167 0.72 -17.28 -6.42
N THR A 168 1.29 -18.45 -6.72
CA THR A 168 0.68 -19.42 -7.62
C THR A 168 -0.65 -19.94 -7.04
N SER A 169 -0.67 -20.23 -5.74
CA SER A 169 -1.89 -20.64 -5.03
C SER A 169 -2.93 -19.52 -4.98
N TYR A 170 -2.47 -18.28 -4.83
CA TYR A 170 -3.35 -17.11 -4.91
C TYR A 170 -3.97 -16.97 -6.31
N PHE A 171 -3.20 -17.18 -7.39
CA PHE A 171 -3.75 -17.17 -8.75
C PHE A 171 -4.75 -18.31 -8.98
N ALA A 172 -4.51 -19.49 -8.41
CA ALA A 172 -5.44 -20.61 -8.46
C ALA A 172 -6.76 -20.30 -7.73
N SER A 173 -6.68 -19.65 -6.57
CA SER A 173 -7.86 -19.19 -5.84
C SER A 173 -8.60 -18.08 -6.60
N CYS A 174 -7.89 -17.11 -7.18
CA CYS A 174 -8.49 -16.10 -8.07
C CYS A 174 -9.21 -16.74 -9.26
N ARG A 175 -8.62 -17.77 -9.88
CA ARG A 175 -9.25 -18.53 -10.98
C ARG A 175 -10.56 -19.17 -10.53
N ARG A 176 -10.57 -19.86 -9.39
CA ARG A 176 -11.79 -20.49 -8.83
C ARG A 176 -12.87 -19.48 -8.46
N ARG A 177 -12.48 -18.32 -7.93
CA ARG A 177 -13.40 -17.22 -7.60
C ARG A 177 -13.89 -16.45 -8.85
N GLY A 178 -13.50 -16.88 -10.05
CA GLY A 178 -13.99 -16.34 -11.31
C GLY A 178 -13.32 -15.04 -11.76
N PHE A 179 -12.13 -14.72 -11.26
CA PHE A 179 -11.31 -13.68 -11.87
C PHE A 179 -10.70 -14.19 -13.17
N GLU A 180 -10.54 -13.29 -14.14
CA GLU A 180 -10.04 -13.62 -15.48
C GLU A 180 -8.61 -13.14 -15.68
N HIS A 181 -8.21 -12.05 -15.02
CA HIS A 181 -6.89 -11.47 -15.18
C HIS A 181 -6.24 -11.06 -13.87
N VAL A 182 -4.92 -11.22 -13.81
CA VAL A 182 -4.07 -10.67 -12.75
C VAL A 182 -3.08 -9.68 -13.35
N HIS A 183 -2.99 -8.50 -12.76
CA HIS A 183 -2.12 -7.41 -13.18
C HIS A 183 -1.02 -7.18 -12.15
N VAL A 184 0.21 -7.05 -12.64
CA VAL A 184 1.39 -6.81 -11.81
C VAL A 184 2.15 -5.62 -12.36
N TRP A 185 2.30 -4.59 -11.53
CA TRP A 185 3.24 -3.50 -11.76
C TRP A 185 4.61 -3.87 -11.18
N VAL A 186 5.56 -4.09 -12.08
CA VAL A 186 6.95 -4.43 -11.77
C VAL A 186 7.74 -3.14 -11.52
N GLU A 187 7.63 -2.63 -10.30
CA GLU A 187 8.42 -1.51 -9.81
C GLU A 187 9.13 -1.92 -8.52
N PRO A 188 10.47 -1.94 -8.48
CA PRO A 188 11.20 -2.08 -7.22
C PRO A 188 11.08 -0.79 -6.39
N PRO A 189 11.15 -0.87 -5.04
CA PRO A 189 11.14 0.33 -4.23
C PRO A 189 12.36 1.19 -4.57
N ARG A 190 12.27 2.51 -4.40
CA ARG A 190 13.42 3.40 -4.64
C ARG A 190 14.44 3.24 -3.52
N ALA A 191 15.66 3.72 -3.78
CA ALA A 191 16.67 3.80 -2.74
C ALA A 191 16.16 4.66 -1.57
N GLY A 192 16.05 4.05 -0.39
CA GLY A 192 15.52 4.70 0.81
C GLY A 192 14.00 4.54 1.02
N ASP A 193 13.26 4.04 0.03
CA ASP A 193 11.83 3.75 0.18
C ASP A 193 11.62 2.30 0.67
N GLU A 194 10.57 2.11 1.46
CA GLU A 194 10.13 0.81 1.97
C GLU A 194 8.68 0.59 1.56
N TYR A 195 8.35 -0.59 1.01
CA TYR A 195 6.99 -0.86 0.58
C TYR A 195 6.10 -1.21 1.76
N ILE A 196 6.54 -2.12 2.62
CA ILE A 196 5.75 -2.60 3.77
C ILE A 196 6.60 -2.68 5.03
N PHE A 197 7.76 -3.33 4.98
CA PHE A 197 8.56 -3.59 6.18
C PHE A 197 9.50 -2.41 6.51
N TYR A 198 9.25 -1.77 7.66
CA TYR A 198 10.00 -0.60 8.10
C TYR A 198 11.42 -0.93 8.59
N ALA A 199 12.36 -0.05 8.26
CA ALA A 199 13.75 -0.05 8.66
C ALA A 199 14.49 -1.38 8.39
N ARG A 200 14.52 -1.83 7.13
CA ARG A 200 15.32 -3.01 6.72
C ARG A 200 16.83 -2.79 6.87
N PRO A 201 17.67 -3.85 6.89
CA PRO A 201 19.13 -3.69 6.90
C PRO A 201 19.62 -2.83 5.71
N PRO A 202 20.66 -1.99 5.86
CA PRO A 202 21.17 -1.15 4.79
C PRO A 202 21.51 -1.90 3.49
N GLU A 203 21.96 -3.14 3.60
CA GLU A 203 22.27 -4.01 2.46
C GLU A 203 21.01 -4.38 1.65
N GLU A 204 19.86 -4.50 2.32
CA GLU A 204 18.56 -4.83 1.73
C GLU A 204 17.78 -3.60 1.26
N ARG A 205 18.11 -2.41 1.75
CA ARG A 205 17.57 -1.13 1.24
C ARG A 205 18.10 -0.78 -0.14
N ARG A 206 19.05 -1.55 -0.68
CA ARG A 206 19.51 -1.38 -2.07
C ARG A 206 18.41 -1.86 -3.02
N PRO A 207 17.87 -0.97 -3.87
CA PRO A 207 16.78 -1.34 -4.76
C PRO A 207 17.24 -2.46 -5.70
N MET A 208 16.49 -3.56 -5.73
CA MET A 208 16.69 -4.61 -6.72
C MET A 208 16.48 -4.03 -8.12
N LYS A 209 17.33 -4.41 -9.08
CA LYS A 209 17.11 -4.02 -10.48
C LYS A 209 15.75 -4.53 -10.95
N ARG A 210 14.98 -3.68 -11.63
CA ARG A 210 13.65 -4.00 -12.16
C ARG A 210 13.66 -5.27 -13.01
N GLU A 211 14.71 -5.49 -13.81
CA GLU A 211 14.84 -6.69 -14.66
C GLU A 211 14.90 -7.98 -13.82
N LYS A 212 15.54 -7.93 -12.65
CA LYS A 212 15.59 -9.06 -11.70
C LYS A 212 14.23 -9.29 -11.04
N LEU A 213 13.52 -8.22 -10.66
CA LEU A 213 12.14 -8.33 -10.15
C LEU A 213 11.20 -8.90 -11.20
N ARG A 214 11.30 -8.42 -12.44
CA ARG A 214 10.52 -8.93 -13.58
C ARG A 214 10.77 -10.41 -13.79
N SER A 215 12.04 -10.84 -13.81
CA SER A 215 12.41 -12.25 -13.96
C SER A 215 11.83 -13.10 -12.83
N TRP A 216 11.77 -12.58 -11.60
CA TRP A 216 11.13 -13.28 -10.49
C TRP A 216 9.63 -13.48 -10.71
N TYR A 217 8.89 -12.45 -11.11
CA TYR A 217 7.47 -12.57 -11.46
C TYR A 217 7.22 -13.49 -12.65
N VAL A 218 8.07 -13.43 -13.68
CA VAL A 218 7.98 -14.34 -14.83
C VAL A 218 8.08 -15.80 -14.38
N LYS A 219 8.99 -16.14 -13.44
CA LYS A 219 9.08 -17.50 -12.87
C LYS A 219 7.83 -17.92 -12.10
N VAL A 220 7.15 -16.98 -11.42
CA VAL A 220 5.85 -17.26 -10.77
C VAL A 220 4.81 -17.62 -11.84
N LEU A 221 4.75 -16.82 -12.92
CA LEU A 221 3.78 -16.99 -13.99
C LEU A 221 4.04 -18.23 -14.85
N GLU A 222 5.31 -18.57 -15.09
CA GLU A 222 5.72 -19.83 -15.74
C GLU A 222 5.26 -21.03 -14.91
N ALA A 223 5.58 -21.06 -13.62
CA ALA A 223 5.12 -22.14 -12.72
C ALA A 223 3.58 -22.23 -12.68
N SER A 224 2.89 -21.08 -12.61
CA SER A 224 1.42 -21.04 -12.65
C SER A 224 0.86 -21.54 -13.98
N LYS A 225 1.57 -21.33 -15.09
CA LYS A 225 1.18 -21.83 -16.41
C LYS A 225 1.40 -23.34 -16.52
N GLU A 226 2.51 -23.86 -16.01
CA GLU A 226 2.81 -25.29 -15.95
C GLU A 226 1.76 -26.06 -15.12
N GLN A 227 1.26 -25.44 -14.05
CA GLN A 227 0.16 -25.98 -13.23
C GLN A 227 -1.24 -25.78 -13.83
N GLY A 228 -1.36 -25.25 -15.05
CA GLY A 228 -2.64 -24.99 -15.70
C GLY A 228 -3.49 -23.88 -15.06
N VAL A 229 -2.91 -23.08 -14.16
CA VAL A 229 -3.59 -21.95 -13.50
C VAL A 229 -3.68 -20.74 -14.42
N VAL A 230 -2.58 -20.44 -15.11
CA VAL A 230 -2.47 -19.32 -16.06
C VAL A 230 -2.49 -19.88 -17.48
N ALA A 231 -3.42 -19.43 -18.32
CA ALA A 231 -3.43 -19.84 -19.73
C ALA A 231 -2.29 -19.18 -20.52
N ARG A 232 -2.13 -17.87 -20.32
CA ARG A 232 -1.10 -17.06 -20.97
C ARG A 232 -0.78 -15.83 -20.12
N PHE A 233 0.43 -15.32 -20.25
CA PHE A 233 0.82 -14.06 -19.66
C PHE A 233 1.74 -13.30 -20.61
N GLY A 234 1.84 -12.00 -20.43
CA GLY A 234 2.65 -11.15 -21.29
C GLY A 234 2.71 -9.73 -20.77
N SER A 235 3.25 -8.85 -21.60
CA SER A 235 3.19 -7.40 -21.37
C SER A 235 1.81 -6.84 -21.71
N MET A 236 1.52 -5.62 -21.23
CA MET A 236 0.30 -4.91 -21.64
C MET A 236 0.22 -4.68 -23.15
N VAL A 237 1.35 -4.56 -23.86
CA VAL A 237 1.40 -4.42 -25.32
C VAL A 237 0.79 -5.63 -26.02
N GLU A 238 1.02 -6.83 -25.47
CA GLU A 238 0.51 -8.08 -26.03
C GLU A 238 -0.97 -8.26 -25.68
N GLU A 239 -1.34 -8.02 -24.42
CA GLU A 239 -2.72 -8.17 -23.95
C GLU A 239 -3.68 -7.19 -24.65
N PHE A 240 -3.28 -5.92 -24.75
CA PHE A 240 -4.13 -4.85 -25.26
C PHE A 240 -3.81 -4.47 -26.71
N ARG A 241 -3.24 -5.39 -27.49
CA ARG A 241 -2.87 -5.18 -28.89
C ARG A 241 -4.07 -4.78 -29.77
N HIS A 242 -5.24 -5.36 -29.51
CA HIS A 242 -6.43 -5.26 -30.36
C HIS A 242 -7.53 -4.37 -29.77
N ILE A 243 -7.19 -3.49 -28.82
CA ILE A 243 -8.15 -2.52 -28.30
C ILE A 243 -8.60 -1.57 -29.41
N LYS A 244 -9.88 -1.20 -29.36
CA LYS A 244 -10.50 -0.23 -30.28
C LYS A 244 -10.62 1.15 -29.64
N SER A 245 -10.51 1.22 -28.32
CA SER A 245 -10.62 2.47 -27.55
C SER A 245 -9.72 2.44 -26.33
N ALA A 246 -9.17 3.60 -25.98
CA ALA A 246 -8.35 3.76 -24.79
C ALA A 246 -9.11 3.50 -23.48
N ARG A 247 -10.46 3.61 -23.48
CA ARG A 247 -11.29 3.28 -22.31
C ARG A 247 -11.23 1.80 -21.90
N GLN A 248 -10.71 0.93 -22.77
CA GLN A 248 -10.59 -0.50 -22.50
C GLN A 248 -9.39 -0.83 -21.61
N ILE A 249 -8.54 0.14 -21.29
CA ILE A 249 -7.40 -0.05 -20.39
C ILE A 249 -7.88 -0.01 -18.93
N PRO A 250 -7.68 -1.09 -18.14
CA PRO A 250 -8.03 -1.10 -16.73
C PRO A 250 -7.24 -0.05 -15.95
N LEU A 251 -7.93 0.68 -15.06
CA LEU A 251 -7.32 1.68 -14.20
C LEU A 251 -7.47 1.26 -12.74
N PHE A 252 -6.35 0.96 -12.08
CA PHE A 252 -6.31 0.52 -10.69
C PHE A 252 -5.86 1.66 -9.77
N LYS A 253 -6.34 1.67 -8.52
CA LYS A 253 -6.02 2.75 -7.59
C LYS A 253 -4.52 2.73 -7.25
N GLY A 254 -3.83 3.84 -7.48
CA GLY A 254 -2.40 4.00 -7.24
C GLY A 254 -1.49 3.41 -8.34
N ASP A 255 -2.05 2.87 -9.42
CA ASP A 255 -1.29 2.37 -10.57
C ASP A 255 -0.79 3.51 -11.48
N GLN A 256 0.28 3.26 -12.22
CA GLN A 256 0.86 4.25 -13.14
C GLN A 256 -0.07 4.60 -14.30
N TRP A 257 -0.91 3.67 -14.79
CA TRP A 257 -1.87 3.96 -15.87
C TRP A 257 -3.03 4.84 -15.40
N GLU A 258 -3.35 4.80 -14.10
CA GLU A 258 -4.31 5.71 -13.45
C GLU A 258 -3.93 7.19 -13.65
N LEU A 259 -2.64 7.47 -13.88
CA LEU A 259 -2.14 8.81 -14.21
C LEU A 259 -1.84 8.98 -15.69
N THR A 260 -1.21 7.96 -16.28
CA THR A 260 -0.66 8.05 -17.64
C THR A 260 -1.77 8.25 -18.66
N LEU A 261 -2.90 7.56 -18.51
CA LEU A 261 -4.00 7.68 -19.46
C LEU A 261 -4.64 9.09 -19.45
N PRO A 262 -5.04 9.66 -18.30
CA PRO A 262 -5.50 11.06 -18.23
C PRO A 262 -4.49 12.07 -18.79
N GLU A 263 -3.19 11.90 -18.55
CA GLU A 263 -2.15 12.78 -19.12
C GLU A 263 -2.08 12.68 -20.66
N ILE A 264 -2.28 11.48 -21.24
CA ILE A 264 -2.39 11.30 -22.70
C ILE A 264 -3.65 12.01 -23.22
N LEU A 265 -4.79 11.89 -22.52
CA LEU A 265 -6.06 12.51 -22.91
C LEU A 265 -5.96 14.03 -22.95
N LYS A 266 -5.35 14.66 -21.94
CA LYS A 266 -5.12 16.11 -21.92
C LYS A 266 -4.26 16.60 -23.09
N GLY A 267 -3.30 15.79 -23.53
CA GLY A 267 -2.47 16.09 -24.70
C GLY A 267 -3.13 15.79 -26.05
N ASP A 268 -4.34 15.23 -26.05
CA ASP A 268 -5.14 14.91 -27.24
C ASP A 268 -6.20 15.96 -27.55
N GLU A 269 -6.51 16.86 -26.61
CA GLU A 269 -7.49 17.92 -26.85
C GLU A 269 -6.98 18.89 -27.92
N PRO A 270 -7.85 19.31 -28.87
CA PRO A 270 -7.50 20.36 -29.81
C PRO A 270 -7.16 21.61 -29.01
N ALA A 271 -6.07 22.29 -29.38
CA ALA A 271 -5.72 23.56 -28.77
C ALA A 271 -6.95 24.48 -28.79
N PRO A 272 -7.30 25.17 -27.69
CA PRO A 272 -8.38 26.13 -27.73
C PRO A 272 -8.10 27.08 -28.90
N ALA A 273 -9.09 27.27 -29.78
CA ALA A 273 -9.01 28.26 -30.83
C ALA A 273 -8.54 29.55 -30.17
N ALA A 274 -7.41 30.09 -30.62
CA ALA A 274 -6.92 31.36 -30.13
C ALA A 274 -8.09 32.33 -30.22
N ALA A 275 -8.57 32.80 -29.07
CA ALA A 275 -9.46 33.95 -29.06
C ALA A 275 -8.71 35.03 -29.82
N GLU A 276 -9.33 35.54 -30.87
CA GLU A 276 -8.83 36.71 -31.58
C GLU A 276 -8.77 37.82 -30.52
N ASP A 277 -7.55 38.08 -30.02
CA ASP A 277 -7.28 39.20 -29.12
C ASP A 277 -7.51 40.47 -29.95
N ASP A 278 -8.70 41.05 -29.80
CA ASP A 278 -9.02 42.41 -30.23
C ASP A 278 -8.01 43.36 -29.60
N GLU A 279 -7.26 44.06 -30.46
CA GLU A 279 -6.25 45.05 -30.09
C GLU A 279 -6.91 46.24 -29.36
N ASP A 280 -6.49 46.54 -28.13
CA ASP A 280 -6.53 47.92 -27.61
C ASP A 280 -5.11 48.38 -27.23
N ASP A 281 -4.65 49.31 -28.05
CA ASP A 281 -3.35 49.97 -28.05
C ASP A 281 -3.40 51.17 -27.10
N THR A 282 -2.71 51.12 -25.96
CA THR A 282 -2.12 52.35 -25.42
C THR A 282 -0.86 52.12 -24.56
N PHE A 283 0.20 52.79 -25.01
CA PHE A 283 1.29 53.39 -24.22
C PHE A 283 2.66 52.68 -24.11
N ARG A 284 3.41 52.84 -25.21
CA ARG A 284 4.80 53.38 -25.32
C ARG A 284 5.95 52.70 -24.54
N ARG A 285 6.82 52.09 -25.36
CA ARG A 285 8.26 51.79 -25.13
C ARG A 285 9.07 53.08 -24.81
N PRO A 286 10.33 52.94 -24.35
CA PRO A 286 11.41 53.03 -25.34
C PRO A 286 12.45 51.90 -25.31
N LYS A 287 13.09 51.76 -26.48
CA LYS A 287 14.10 50.79 -26.94
C LYS A 287 15.52 51.13 -26.49
N LEU A 288 16.35 50.09 -26.31
CA LEU A 288 17.78 50.02 -26.68
C LEU A 288 18.01 48.55 -27.14
N LEU A 289 18.12 48.17 -28.43
CA LEU A 289 19.26 48.28 -29.38
C LEU A 289 20.61 47.93 -28.72
N SER A 290 21.50 47.05 -29.20
CA SER A 290 21.67 46.27 -30.44
C SER A 290 23.01 45.49 -30.28
N THR A 291 23.19 44.24 -30.71
CA THR A 291 24.04 43.77 -31.85
C THR A 291 24.59 42.38 -31.43
N ALA A 292 24.34 41.26 -32.12
CA ALA A 292 24.87 40.75 -33.40
C ALA A 292 26.18 39.92 -33.29
N ARG A 293 26.07 38.65 -33.75
CA ARG A 293 27.12 37.72 -34.27
C ARG A 293 28.16 37.20 -33.25
N GLY A 294 28.64 35.95 -33.28
CA GLY A 294 28.57 34.82 -34.19
C GLY A 294 29.91 34.03 -34.14
N ARG A 295 29.85 32.71 -34.39
CA ARG A 295 30.93 31.75 -34.74
C ARG A 295 31.75 31.00 -33.65
N SER A 296 31.52 29.67 -33.67
CA SER A 296 32.47 28.53 -33.80
C SER A 296 33.78 28.47 -33.02
N GLY A 297 34.04 27.32 -32.39
CA GLY A 297 35.40 26.90 -32.02
C GLY A 297 35.44 25.65 -31.14
N GLU A 298 36.14 24.63 -31.63
CA GLU A 298 36.27 23.27 -31.13
C GLU A 298 37.31 23.10 -30.00
N SER A 299 37.06 22.10 -29.15
CA SER A 299 38.03 21.09 -28.69
C SER A 299 38.99 21.31 -27.50
N THR A 300 39.04 20.23 -26.71
CA THR A 300 40.16 19.67 -25.91
C THR A 300 40.47 20.20 -24.49
N GLY A 301 40.65 19.24 -23.57
CA GLY A 301 41.91 19.16 -22.83
C GLY A 301 41.94 19.40 -21.32
N SER A 302 41.51 18.38 -20.55
CA SER A 302 42.20 17.84 -19.35
C SER A 302 42.53 18.68 -18.10
N ARG A 303 42.20 18.06 -16.94
CA ARG A 303 42.95 18.02 -15.66
C ARG A 303 43.22 19.38 -14.97
N SER A 304 42.79 19.61 -13.73
CA SER A 304 43.40 18.97 -12.55
C SER A 304 42.75 19.50 -11.26
N SER A 305 42.68 18.64 -10.26
CA SER A 305 42.40 18.98 -8.86
C SER A 305 43.63 19.65 -8.22
N PRO A 306 43.45 20.43 -7.13
CA PRO A 306 44.05 19.96 -5.88
C PRO A 306 43.14 20.08 -4.65
N ARG A 307 43.45 19.20 -3.69
CA ARG A 307 42.90 19.03 -2.34
C ARG A 307 43.16 20.22 -1.40
N ALA A 308 42.26 20.41 -0.42
CA ALA A 308 42.56 20.51 1.02
C ALA A 308 41.24 20.31 1.82
N ARG A 309 41.15 19.26 2.67
CA ARG A 309 41.06 19.31 4.16
C ARG A 309 39.96 20.25 4.67
N GLY A 310 39.01 19.88 5.52
CA GLY A 310 38.77 18.74 6.40
C GLY A 310 37.75 19.24 7.43
N GLY A 311 36.85 18.38 7.91
CA GLY A 311 35.85 18.78 8.91
C GLY A 311 34.75 17.75 9.04
N GLU A 312 34.75 17.04 10.16
CA GLU A 312 33.69 16.15 10.60
C GLU A 312 32.37 16.92 10.78
N ALA A 313 31.27 16.40 10.24
CA ALA A 313 29.92 16.67 10.72
C ALA A 313 28.94 15.61 10.21
N SER A 314 28.28 14.96 11.16
CA SER A 314 27.09 14.13 11.01
C SER A 314 25.96 14.88 10.27
N PRO A 315 25.16 14.25 9.40
CA PRO A 315 23.87 14.82 9.01
C PRO A 315 22.72 14.04 9.64
N ALA A 316 22.04 14.71 10.57
CA ALA A 316 20.65 14.46 10.90
C ALA A 316 19.83 14.52 9.60
N ALA A 317 19.16 13.43 9.25
CA ALA A 317 18.23 13.38 8.14
C ALA A 317 16.93 14.08 8.56
N ALA A 318 16.68 15.23 7.93
CA ALA A 318 15.41 15.92 7.99
C ALA A 318 14.30 15.05 7.37
N ALA A 319 13.21 14.88 8.11
CA ALA A 319 11.99 14.22 7.66
C ALA A 319 11.24 15.12 6.64
N PRO A 320 10.73 14.59 5.52
CA PRO A 320 9.71 15.28 4.76
C PRO A 320 8.33 14.97 5.36
N ALA A 321 7.57 16.06 5.57
CA ALA A 321 6.19 16.07 6.02
C ALA A 321 5.23 15.32 5.08
N GLY A 322 4.12 14.87 5.66
CA GLY A 322 3.09 14.04 5.04
C GLY A 322 2.51 14.62 3.76
N THR A 323 2.30 13.71 2.80
CA THR A 323 1.40 13.95 1.67
C THR A 323 0.48 12.75 1.56
N ASP A 324 -0.81 13.00 1.69
CA ASP A 324 -1.86 12.04 1.37
C ASP A 324 -1.62 11.42 0.00
N GLY A 325 -1.72 10.09 -0.05
CA GLY A 325 -2.15 9.34 -1.22
C GLY A 325 -1.53 9.69 -2.57
N ARG A 326 -0.32 10.27 -2.62
CA ARG A 326 0.26 10.67 -3.89
C ARG A 326 0.53 9.40 -4.69
N PRO A 327 -0.01 9.27 -5.91
CA PRO A 327 0.30 8.14 -6.76
C PRO A 327 1.82 8.13 -6.94
N GLN A 328 2.43 6.94 -6.90
CA GLN A 328 3.88 6.78 -7.05
C GLN A 328 4.28 7.16 -8.48
N ARG A 329 4.31 8.47 -8.78
CA ARG A 329 4.73 8.97 -10.08
C ARG A 329 6.19 8.59 -10.25
N LEU A 330 6.48 7.72 -11.21
CA LEU A 330 7.83 7.41 -11.65
C LEU A 330 8.56 8.72 -12.01
N ARG A 331 9.39 9.25 -11.09
CA ARG A 331 10.23 10.42 -11.38
C ARG A 331 11.38 9.91 -12.26
N GLY A 332 11.45 10.42 -13.49
CA GLY A 332 12.49 10.05 -14.46
C GLY A 332 12.01 9.23 -15.67
N LEU A 333 10.76 8.72 -15.67
CA LEU A 333 10.11 8.36 -16.91
C LEU A 333 9.59 9.65 -17.55
N ALA A 334 10.39 10.20 -18.47
CA ALA A 334 10.03 11.38 -19.23
C ALA A 334 8.83 11.11 -20.14
N LEU A 335 7.59 11.00 -19.63
CA LEU A 335 6.36 10.93 -20.42
C LEU A 335 6.50 11.81 -21.64
N ASN A 336 6.11 11.31 -22.82
CA ASN A 336 6.25 12.15 -24.01
C ASN A 336 5.49 13.45 -23.73
N LYS A 337 6.20 14.59 -23.81
CA LYS A 337 5.53 15.86 -24.02
C LYS A 337 4.91 15.74 -25.40
N PHE A 338 3.63 15.40 -25.43
CA PHE A 338 2.86 15.44 -26.66
C PHE A 338 2.81 16.91 -27.04
N ALA A 339 3.49 17.27 -28.13
CA ALA A 339 3.46 18.63 -28.64
C ALA A 339 2.03 18.89 -29.12
N ALA A 340 1.37 19.88 -28.51
CA ALA A 340 0.12 20.42 -29.03
C ALA A 340 0.38 20.84 -30.49
N GLY A 341 -0.23 20.16 -31.45
CA GLY A 341 -0.09 20.46 -32.88
C GLY A 341 0.62 19.43 -33.75
N ALA A 342 1.06 18.28 -33.22
CA ALA A 342 1.38 17.14 -34.09
C ALA A 342 0.07 16.59 -34.69
N ALA A 343 0.01 16.44 -36.02
CA ALA A 343 -1.14 15.90 -36.76
C ALA A 343 -1.80 14.73 -36.00
N SER A 344 -3.13 14.72 -35.93
CA SER A 344 -4.02 13.78 -35.24
C SER A 344 -3.57 12.30 -35.30
N GLU A 345 -2.56 11.90 -34.50
CA GLU A 345 -2.30 10.49 -34.18
C GLU A 345 -3.52 9.99 -33.40
N ASP A 346 -4.16 8.92 -33.88
CA ASP A 346 -5.27 8.27 -33.18
C ASP A 346 -4.90 7.95 -31.71
N LEU A 347 -5.81 8.22 -30.77
CA LEU A 347 -5.57 8.11 -29.33
C LEU A 347 -5.08 6.71 -28.93
N VAL A 348 -5.60 5.65 -29.57
CA VAL A 348 -5.15 4.28 -29.33
C VAL A 348 -3.67 4.12 -29.72
N SER A 349 -3.24 4.77 -30.80
CA SER A 349 -1.83 4.79 -31.21
C SER A 349 -0.93 5.47 -30.16
N LYS A 350 -1.38 6.57 -29.55
CA LYS A 350 -0.67 7.24 -28.44
C LYS A 350 -0.55 6.33 -27.21
N VAL A 351 -1.64 5.64 -26.85
CA VAL A 351 -1.65 4.65 -25.76
C VAL A 351 -0.68 3.51 -26.05
N HIS A 352 -0.74 2.89 -27.23
CA HIS A 352 0.17 1.81 -27.62
C HIS A 352 1.65 2.25 -27.64
N LYS A 353 1.92 3.50 -28.03
CA LYS A 353 3.27 4.09 -27.97
C LYS A 353 3.79 4.17 -26.54
N GLN A 354 2.95 4.61 -25.59
CA GLN A 354 3.31 4.59 -24.17
C GLN A 354 3.43 3.17 -23.62
N MET A 355 2.55 2.24 -24.01
CA MET A 355 2.66 0.83 -23.60
C MET A 355 3.98 0.20 -24.01
N ARG A 356 4.45 0.42 -25.25
CA ARG A 356 5.74 -0.10 -25.72
C ARG A 356 6.90 0.42 -24.89
N ARG A 357 6.86 1.69 -24.50
CA ARG A 357 7.87 2.28 -23.64
C ARG A 357 7.87 1.67 -22.23
N LEU A 358 6.69 1.35 -21.72
CA LEU A 358 6.50 0.78 -20.39
C LEU A 358 6.45 -0.75 -20.38
N GLN A 359 6.77 -1.41 -21.49
CA GLN A 359 6.59 -2.86 -21.66
C GLN A 359 7.28 -3.70 -20.57
N GLY A 360 8.44 -3.24 -20.08
CA GLY A 360 9.19 -3.88 -19.01
C GLY A 360 8.58 -3.72 -17.61
N HIS A 361 7.66 -2.77 -17.41
CA HIS A 361 7.07 -2.45 -16.10
C HIS A 361 5.78 -3.20 -15.81
N PHE A 362 5.07 -3.72 -16.82
CA PHE A 362 3.76 -4.35 -16.60
C PHE A 362 3.75 -5.79 -17.08
N LEU A 363 3.13 -6.64 -16.28
CA LEU A 363 2.79 -8.02 -16.63
C LEU A 363 1.28 -8.20 -16.44
N VAL A 364 0.65 -8.85 -17.41
CA VAL A 364 -0.75 -9.25 -17.34
C VAL A 364 -0.81 -10.76 -17.53
N ALA A 365 -1.43 -11.45 -16.59
CA ALA A 365 -1.73 -12.86 -16.66
C ALA A 365 -3.22 -13.04 -16.96
N THR A 366 -3.53 -13.88 -17.94
CA THR A 366 -4.88 -14.37 -18.20
C THR A 366 -5.02 -15.75 -17.57
N LEU A 367 -5.94 -15.87 -16.63
CA LEU A 367 -6.21 -17.11 -15.91
C LEU A 367 -6.90 -18.11 -16.84
N ALA A 368 -6.62 -19.39 -16.65
CA ALA A 368 -7.25 -20.45 -17.44
C ALA A 368 -8.75 -20.55 -17.10
N PRO A 369 -9.62 -20.86 -18.08
CA PRO A 369 -11.02 -21.14 -17.78
C PRO A 369 -11.13 -22.38 -16.88
N LEU A 370 -12.12 -22.37 -15.98
CA LEU A 370 -12.45 -23.57 -15.21
C LEU A 370 -13.08 -24.61 -16.12
N SER A 371 -12.74 -25.88 -15.91
CA SER A 371 -13.52 -26.99 -16.46
C SER A 371 -14.94 -27.00 -15.87
N ALA A 372 -15.86 -27.72 -16.51
CA ALA A 372 -17.23 -27.83 -16.02
C ALA A 372 -17.32 -28.46 -14.61
N GLU A 373 -16.38 -29.33 -14.26
CA GLU A 373 -16.29 -29.92 -12.93
C GLU A 373 -15.77 -28.92 -11.90
N GLU A 374 -14.65 -28.24 -12.20
CA GLU A 374 -14.11 -27.19 -11.32
C GLU A 374 -15.09 -26.04 -11.14
N GLY A 375 -15.82 -25.65 -12.18
CA GLY A 375 -16.84 -24.60 -12.12
C GLY A 375 -17.99 -24.97 -11.19
N ARG A 376 -18.46 -26.23 -11.23
CA ARG A 376 -19.49 -26.73 -10.28
C ARG A 376 -18.97 -26.75 -8.85
N ALA A 377 -17.73 -27.20 -8.64
CA ALA A 377 -17.11 -27.20 -7.31
C ALA A 377 -16.91 -25.78 -6.77
N ALA A 378 -16.49 -24.84 -7.61
CA ALA A 378 -16.32 -23.44 -7.24
C ALA A 378 -17.65 -22.76 -6.89
N ALA A 379 -18.71 -23.04 -7.66
CA ALA A 379 -20.05 -22.52 -7.37
C ALA A 379 -20.60 -23.07 -6.04
N ALA A 380 -20.46 -24.38 -5.80
CA ALA A 380 -20.88 -25.01 -4.55
C ALA A 380 -20.10 -24.48 -3.34
N GLY A 381 -18.80 -24.21 -3.49
CA GLY A 381 -17.98 -23.58 -2.45
C GLY A 381 -18.36 -22.12 -2.18
N ALA A 382 -18.71 -21.36 -3.22
CA ALA A 382 -19.06 -19.94 -3.09
C ALA A 382 -20.38 -19.69 -2.32
N GLU A 383 -21.34 -20.62 -2.37
CA GLU A 383 -22.62 -20.51 -1.65
C GLU A 383 -22.48 -20.76 -0.14
N GLY A 384 -21.43 -21.46 0.30
CA GLY A 384 -21.20 -21.81 1.71
C GLY A 384 -20.10 -20.99 2.42
N ASP A 385 -19.28 -20.25 1.68
CA ASP A 385 -18.02 -19.69 2.17
C ASP A 385 -17.82 -18.24 1.69
N ALA A 386 -18.78 -17.38 2.02
CA ALA A 386 -18.60 -15.94 1.83
C ALA A 386 -17.43 -15.48 2.71
N GLU A 387 -16.32 -15.12 2.07
CA GLU A 387 -15.11 -14.72 2.80
C GLU A 387 -15.44 -13.57 3.78
N PRO A 388 -15.04 -13.70 5.06
CA PRO A 388 -15.39 -12.72 6.08
C PRO A 388 -14.79 -11.35 5.75
N GLU A 389 -15.53 -10.30 6.08
CA GLU A 389 -14.98 -8.95 6.11
C GLU A 389 -14.06 -8.86 7.34
N ILE A 390 -12.78 -8.68 7.08
CA ILE A 390 -11.74 -8.57 8.12
C ILE A 390 -11.17 -7.18 8.00
N SER A 391 -11.27 -6.37 9.04
CA SER A 391 -10.75 -5.01 9.04
C SER A 391 -9.89 -4.80 10.27
N HIS A 392 -8.59 -4.60 10.03
CA HIS A 392 -7.64 -4.13 11.03
C HIS A 392 -7.06 -2.82 10.49
N GLU A 393 -7.44 -1.68 11.08
CA GLU A 393 -7.07 -0.35 10.57
C GLU A 393 -5.56 -0.20 10.33
N LEU A 394 -4.76 -0.77 11.23
CA LEU A 394 -3.30 -0.83 11.13
C LEU A 394 -2.81 -1.36 9.78
N VAL A 395 -3.41 -2.43 9.28
CA VAL A 395 -2.96 -3.16 8.09
C VAL A 395 -3.88 -2.99 6.89
N ASN A 396 -4.96 -2.21 7.00
CA ASN A 396 -5.85 -1.87 5.87
C ASN A 396 -5.10 -1.12 4.75
N THR A 397 -4.06 -0.36 5.09
CA THR A 397 -3.18 0.29 4.11
C THR A 397 -1.72 0.12 4.52
N ARG A 398 -0.81 0.08 3.54
CA ARG A 398 0.65 0.08 3.83
C ARG A 398 1.07 1.34 4.61
N GLN A 399 0.41 2.48 4.39
CA GLN A 399 0.75 3.76 5.03
C GLN A 399 0.46 3.70 6.52
N SER A 400 -0.70 3.18 6.91
CA SER A 400 -1.07 2.97 8.31
C SER A 400 -0.02 2.11 9.02
N LEU A 401 0.37 1.00 8.42
CA LEU A 401 1.37 0.09 8.98
C LEU A 401 2.76 0.75 9.09
N LEU A 402 3.23 1.40 8.02
CA LEU A 402 4.52 2.09 8.02
C LEU A 402 4.56 3.20 9.07
N HIS A 403 3.49 4.00 9.17
CA HIS A 403 3.39 5.07 10.17
C HIS A 403 3.40 4.51 11.60
N HIS A 404 2.67 3.42 11.86
CA HIS A 404 2.69 2.75 13.15
C HIS A 404 4.09 2.22 13.49
N CYS A 405 4.75 1.54 12.54
CA CYS A 405 6.12 1.04 12.73
C CYS A 405 7.12 2.17 12.98
N MET A 406 7.02 3.29 12.25
CA MET A 406 7.84 4.47 12.45
C MET A 406 7.64 5.09 13.84
N SER A 407 6.38 5.28 14.25
CA SER A 407 6.03 5.93 15.51
C SER A 407 6.37 5.10 16.75
N HIS A 408 6.41 3.78 16.63
CA HIS A 408 6.77 2.86 17.72
C HIS A 408 8.15 2.22 17.55
N ALA A 409 8.95 2.71 16.58
CA ALA A 409 10.28 2.19 16.25
C ALA A 409 10.32 0.66 16.03
N LEU A 410 9.28 0.09 15.42
CA LEU A 410 9.18 -1.33 15.08
C LEU A 410 9.94 -1.61 13.78
N GLN A 411 11.13 -2.18 13.91
CA GLN A 411 12.06 -2.36 12.78
C GLN A 411 12.10 -3.83 12.32
N PHE A 412 12.48 -4.02 11.06
CA PHE A 412 12.81 -5.31 10.47
C PHE A 412 14.29 -5.36 10.06
N SER A 413 15.17 -4.68 10.82
CA SER A 413 16.62 -4.56 10.57
C SER A 413 17.46 -5.74 11.07
N SER A 414 16.96 -6.48 12.06
CA SER A 414 17.59 -7.71 12.56
C SER A 414 16.52 -8.75 12.84
N LEU A 415 16.91 -10.02 12.98
CA LEU A 415 15.97 -11.09 13.31
C LEU A 415 15.22 -10.78 14.62
N ARG A 416 15.96 -10.35 15.65
CA ARG A 416 15.39 -9.97 16.95
C ARG A 416 14.39 -8.82 16.84
N TYR A 417 14.72 -7.79 16.07
CA TYR A 417 13.78 -6.69 15.84
C TYR A 417 12.56 -7.13 15.04
N ALA A 418 12.73 -7.99 14.02
CA ALA A 418 11.63 -8.51 13.23
C ALA A 418 10.69 -9.40 14.06
N GLN A 419 11.21 -10.23 14.97
CA GLN A 419 10.42 -11.00 15.93
C GLN A 419 9.61 -10.09 16.85
N TYR A 420 10.26 -9.08 17.45
CA TYR A 420 9.60 -8.11 18.32
C TYR A 420 8.51 -7.31 17.58
N SER A 421 8.84 -6.78 16.41
CA SER A 421 7.90 -6.04 15.56
C SER A 421 6.72 -6.91 15.15
N THR A 422 6.96 -8.17 14.80
CA THR A 422 5.89 -9.14 14.47
C THR A 422 4.94 -9.31 15.65
N MET A 423 5.47 -9.59 16.84
CA MET A 423 4.69 -9.73 18.06
C MET A 423 3.85 -8.46 18.35
N MET A 424 4.46 -7.27 18.25
CA MET A 424 3.76 -6.00 18.52
C MET A 424 2.67 -5.71 17.47
N ILE A 425 2.94 -5.95 16.19
CA ILE A 425 1.95 -5.76 15.12
C ILE A 425 0.78 -6.74 15.30
N VAL A 426 1.04 -8.01 15.64
CA VAL A 426 -0.03 -8.98 15.94
C VAL A 426 -0.82 -8.58 17.17
N HIS A 427 -0.15 -8.16 18.24
CA HIS A 427 -0.82 -7.66 19.44
C HIS A 427 -1.74 -6.49 19.13
N GLU A 428 -1.27 -5.51 18.35
CA GLU A 428 -2.01 -4.34 17.92
C GLU A 428 -3.26 -4.69 17.10
N MET A 429 -3.15 -5.67 16.19
CA MET A 429 -4.29 -6.14 15.40
C MET A 429 -5.37 -6.78 16.28
N LEU A 430 -4.97 -7.54 17.31
CA LEU A 430 -5.89 -8.25 18.21
C LEU A 430 -6.48 -7.34 19.28
N HIS A 431 -5.75 -6.29 19.66
CA HIS A 431 -6.13 -5.38 20.74
C HIS A 431 -5.98 -3.93 20.27
N PRO A 432 -6.79 -3.48 19.30
CA PRO A 432 -6.75 -2.11 18.80
C PRO A 432 -7.03 -1.07 19.90
N SER A 433 -7.64 -1.50 21.02
CA SER A 433 -7.90 -0.69 22.22
C SER A 433 -6.80 -0.79 23.29
N SER A 434 -5.75 -1.58 23.08
CA SER A 434 -4.59 -1.62 23.99
C SER A 434 -3.50 -0.60 23.61
N SER A 435 -3.59 -0.06 22.40
CA SER A 435 -2.87 1.11 21.92
C SER A 435 -3.70 2.39 21.95
N SER A 436 -4.93 2.34 22.46
CA SER A 436 -5.51 3.50 23.15
C SER A 436 -4.87 3.63 24.53
N GLY A 437 -3.53 3.66 24.58
CA GLY A 437 -2.87 4.38 25.64
C GLY A 437 -3.38 5.81 25.49
N THR A 438 -4.25 6.23 26.41
CA THR A 438 -4.88 7.54 26.49
C THR A 438 -3.90 8.61 25.99
N HIS A 439 -4.17 9.13 24.80
CA HIS A 439 -3.25 10.02 24.10
C HIS A 439 -3.35 11.43 24.68
N TYR A 440 -2.48 11.73 25.64
CA TYR A 440 -2.51 13.00 26.37
C TYR A 440 -2.04 14.24 25.58
N CYS A 441 -1.58 14.14 24.33
CA CYS A 441 -1.29 15.31 23.49
C CYS A 441 -1.61 15.09 22.00
N LEU A 442 -1.73 16.20 21.28
CA LEU A 442 -1.91 16.26 19.83
C LEU A 442 -0.72 15.65 19.07
N PRO A 443 -0.96 15.07 17.88
CA PRO A 443 0.10 14.62 16.98
C PRO A 443 1.11 15.74 16.70
N GLY A 444 2.39 15.44 16.86
CA GLY A 444 3.48 16.40 16.66
C GLY A 444 3.86 17.23 17.89
N CYS A 445 3.19 17.06 19.03
CA CYS A 445 3.59 17.72 20.26
C CYS A 445 4.89 17.14 20.84
N LYS A 446 5.84 18.02 21.19
CA LYS A 446 7.13 17.63 21.81
C LYS A 446 6.98 17.04 23.21
N ARG A 447 5.87 17.30 23.89
CA ARG A 447 5.57 16.80 25.25
C ARG A 447 5.31 15.28 25.27
N GLY A 448 4.96 14.69 24.14
CA GLY A 448 4.82 13.24 24.00
C GLY A 448 3.61 12.64 24.74
N ARG A 449 3.74 11.36 25.12
CA ARG A 449 2.66 10.51 25.69
C ARG A 449 2.77 10.34 27.21
N VAL A 450 3.15 11.39 27.94
CA VAL A 450 3.41 11.31 29.39
C VAL A 450 2.29 12.06 30.13
N ASP A 451 1.60 11.40 31.07
CA ASP A 451 0.82 12.11 32.09
C ASP A 451 1.80 12.69 33.12
N ASP A 452 1.93 14.01 33.13
CA ASP A 452 2.84 14.73 34.02
C ASP A 452 2.12 15.48 35.15
N GLY A 453 0.83 15.18 35.38
CA GLY A 453 0.02 15.79 36.43
C GLY A 453 -0.42 17.23 36.14
N SER A 454 -0.25 17.72 34.91
CA SER A 454 -0.79 19.03 34.50
C SER A 454 -2.27 18.97 34.15
N LEU A 455 -2.92 20.14 34.06
CA LEU A 455 -4.36 20.23 33.78
C LEU A 455 -4.71 19.58 32.43
N MET A 456 -5.69 18.69 32.48
CA MET A 456 -6.17 17.89 31.35
C MET A 456 -7.62 18.24 31.01
N VAL A 457 -7.98 18.05 29.74
CA VAL A 457 -9.37 18.15 29.26
C VAL A 457 -9.72 16.91 28.45
N ALA A 458 -10.92 16.37 28.65
CA ALA A 458 -11.43 15.20 27.92
C ALA A 458 -12.28 15.64 26.72
N CYS A 459 -12.12 14.96 25.58
CA CYS A 459 -12.94 15.18 24.40
C CYS A 459 -14.28 14.46 24.52
N ASP A 460 -15.41 15.16 24.35
CA ASP A 460 -16.76 14.59 24.46
C ASP A 460 -17.15 13.65 23.28
N VAL A 461 -16.30 13.57 22.25
CA VAL A 461 -16.55 12.75 21.05
C VAL A 461 -15.79 11.43 21.05
N CYS A 462 -14.59 11.42 21.61
CA CYS A 462 -13.71 10.24 21.57
C CYS A 462 -13.14 9.85 22.94
N ASP A 463 -13.57 10.51 24.01
CA ASP A 463 -13.17 10.30 25.41
C ASP A 463 -11.65 10.39 25.66
N ASN A 464 -10.88 10.90 24.70
CA ASN A 464 -9.44 11.12 24.84
C ASN A 464 -9.16 12.34 25.72
N TRP A 465 -8.30 12.14 26.72
CA TRP A 465 -7.77 13.20 27.59
C TRP A 465 -6.58 13.88 26.93
N LEU A 466 -6.49 15.21 26.99
CA LEU A 466 -5.43 16.02 26.36
C LEU A 466 -4.92 17.06 27.37
N HIS A 467 -3.61 17.34 27.37
CA HIS A 467 -3.06 18.44 28.18
C HIS A 467 -3.61 19.76 27.66
N LEU A 468 -4.20 20.57 28.54
CA LEU A 468 -4.75 21.87 28.18
C LEU A 468 -3.67 22.75 27.53
N GLY A 469 -2.45 22.75 28.07
CA GLY A 469 -1.29 23.47 27.52
C GLY A 469 -0.71 22.89 26.21
N CYS A 470 -1.13 21.69 25.79
CA CYS A 470 -0.79 21.13 24.47
C CYS A 470 -1.73 21.64 23.36
N LEU A 471 -2.88 22.25 23.71
CA LEU A 471 -3.83 22.78 22.76
C LEU A 471 -3.44 24.21 22.35
N PRO A 472 -3.65 24.61 21.08
CA PRO A 472 -3.55 26.00 20.67
C PRO A 472 -4.40 26.90 21.58
N PRO A 473 -3.95 28.10 21.98
CA PRO A 473 -4.70 28.97 22.88
C PRO A 473 -6.14 29.27 22.42
N ALA A 474 -6.36 29.35 21.10
CA ALA A 474 -7.68 29.57 20.50
C ALA A 474 -8.63 28.35 20.59
N GLN A 475 -8.13 27.19 21.00
CA GLN A 475 -8.87 25.92 21.10
C GLN A 475 -8.90 25.38 22.53
N GLN A 476 -8.40 26.14 23.50
CA GLN A 476 -8.55 25.82 24.91
C GLN A 476 -9.95 26.26 25.36
N PRO A 477 -10.76 25.38 25.96
CA PRO A 477 -12.07 25.76 26.47
C PRO A 477 -11.92 26.77 27.62
N SER A 478 -12.76 27.81 27.62
CA SER A 478 -12.73 28.89 28.62
C SER A 478 -13.51 28.57 29.91
N THR A 479 -14.40 27.57 29.89
CA THR A 479 -15.35 27.17 30.95
C THR A 479 -15.81 25.71 30.73
N ASP A 480 -16.69 25.14 31.59
CA ASP A 480 -17.31 23.79 31.53
C ASP A 480 -18.15 23.50 30.25
N ASP A 481 -17.75 24.07 29.11
CA ASP A 481 -18.37 23.87 27.82
C ASP A 481 -17.90 22.57 27.18
N SER A 482 -18.75 21.99 26.34
CA SER A 482 -18.44 20.78 25.58
C SER A 482 -17.18 20.97 24.75
N PHE A 483 -16.20 20.09 24.91
CA PHE A 483 -14.91 20.16 24.24
C PHE A 483 -14.77 19.03 23.21
N VAL A 484 -14.53 19.42 21.95
CA VAL A 484 -14.21 18.48 20.87
C VAL A 484 -12.75 18.68 20.47
N CYS A 485 -11.95 17.62 20.53
CA CYS A 485 -10.53 17.75 20.25
C CYS A 485 -10.26 18.08 18.76
N PRO A 486 -9.14 18.74 18.45
CA PRO A 486 -8.77 19.10 17.08
C PRO A 486 -8.78 17.92 16.10
N LEU A 487 -8.44 16.72 16.57
CA LEU A 487 -8.50 15.50 15.74
C LEU A 487 -9.92 15.10 15.39
N CYS A 488 -10.86 15.23 16.33
CA CYS A 488 -12.28 14.96 16.07
C CYS A 488 -12.92 16.06 15.24
N VAL A 489 -12.49 17.31 15.39
CA VAL A 489 -12.92 18.42 14.53
C VAL A 489 -12.45 18.18 13.09
N GLU A 490 -11.19 17.80 12.89
CA GLU A 490 -10.62 17.51 11.57
C GLU A 490 -11.25 16.24 10.95
N ALA A 491 -11.42 15.17 11.73
CA ALA A 491 -12.07 13.94 11.27
C ALA A 491 -13.56 14.11 10.93
N LYS A 492 -14.25 15.07 11.57
CA LYS A 492 -15.65 15.41 11.28
C LYS A 492 -15.80 16.52 10.25
N ALA A 493 -14.74 17.23 9.87
CA ALA A 493 -14.79 18.25 8.84
C ALA A 493 -15.26 17.69 7.49
N ASP A 494 -14.86 16.45 7.15
CA ASP A 494 -15.31 15.78 5.91
C ASP A 494 -16.78 15.33 5.97
N VAL A 495 -17.34 15.15 7.18
CA VAL A 495 -18.73 14.72 7.39
C VAL A 495 -19.69 15.92 7.37
N TYR A 496 -19.28 17.06 7.92
CA TYR A 496 -20.10 18.28 7.96
C TYR A 496 -20.12 19.06 6.64
N LEU A 497 -19.12 18.88 5.77
CA LEU A 497 -19.11 19.46 4.43
C LEU A 497 -20.19 18.89 3.48
N GLN A 498 -21.00 17.92 3.94
CA GLN A 498 -22.14 17.35 3.20
C GLN A 498 -23.51 17.59 3.86
N SER A 499 -23.58 18.21 5.03
CA SER A 499 -24.85 18.53 5.70
C SER A 499 -25.13 20.04 5.65
N GLU A 500 -26.38 20.43 5.40
CA GLU A 500 -26.81 21.83 5.18
C GLU A 500 -26.71 22.75 6.40
N ASP A 501 -26.19 22.31 7.55
CA ASP A 501 -26.09 23.13 8.76
C ASP A 501 -24.79 23.96 8.83
N MET A 502 -24.62 24.84 7.84
CA MET A 502 -23.52 25.80 7.70
C MET A 502 -23.80 27.15 8.38
N ALA A 503 -24.41 27.16 9.57
CA ALA A 503 -24.72 28.41 10.28
C ALA A 503 -23.90 28.62 11.57
N MET A 504 -23.49 27.55 12.27
CA MET A 504 -22.84 27.67 13.58
C MET A 504 -21.30 27.68 13.54
N LEU A 505 -20.68 27.16 12.47
CA LEU A 505 -19.20 27.12 12.33
C LEU A 505 -18.59 28.37 11.65
N SER A 506 -19.40 29.16 10.95
CA SER A 506 -18.97 30.39 10.29
C SER A 506 -18.48 31.44 11.30
N ASP A 507 -19.18 31.58 12.42
CA ASP A 507 -18.86 32.60 13.44
C ASP A 507 -17.55 32.30 14.20
N ALA A 508 -17.16 31.03 14.32
CA ALA A 508 -15.90 30.64 14.95
C ALA A 508 -14.66 30.89 14.06
N LEU A 509 -14.84 30.94 12.73
CA LEU A 509 -13.75 31.14 11.77
C LEU A 509 -13.64 32.59 11.26
N ALA A 510 -14.70 33.39 11.40
CA ALA A 510 -14.74 34.78 10.96
C ALA A 510 -14.08 35.78 11.93
N GLY A 511 -13.77 35.37 13.17
CA GLY A 511 -13.03 36.19 14.13
C GLY A 511 -11.51 36.11 13.96
N ARG A 512 -10.98 36.49 12.79
CA ARG A 512 -9.53 36.70 12.56
C ARG A 512 -9.16 38.16 12.47
#